data_AF-A0A3D2EZ97-F1
#
_entry.id   AF-A0A3D2EZ97-F1
#
_cell.length_a   1.000
_cell.length_b   1.000
_cell.length_c   1.000
_cell.angle_alpha   90.00
_cell.angle_beta   90.00
_cell.angle_gamma   90.00
#
_symmetry.space_group_name_H-M   'P 1'
#
loop_
_entity.id
_entity.type
_entity.pdbx_description
1 polymer ?
#
loop_
_entity_poly.entity_id
_entity_poly.type
_entity_poly.pdbx_seq_one_letter_code
_entity_poly.pdbx_strand_id
1 'polypeptide(L)'
;MEIGWRVPSYARKWTKSAESRELVKYFTSVEEHDFKSLWVIDHLLVAPNVYSVAWQDPLITLAAAAAVTERIILGTAILCAPMRHPVLTAKEVASIEHYSGGGR
;
A
#
# COMPACT_ATOMS: atom_id res chain seq x y z
N MET A 1 1.02 -17.96 -15.09
CA MET A 1 0.46 -16.60 -15.04
C MET A 1 0.53 -16.16 -13.59
N GLU A 2 1.13 -15.00 -13.30
CA GLU A 2 1.20 -14.48 -11.92
C GLU A 2 0.05 -13.51 -11.66
N ILE A 3 -0.57 -13.59 -10.49
CA ILE A 3 -1.73 -12.76 -10.11
C ILE A 3 -1.34 -11.88 -8.92
N GLY A 4 -1.62 -10.58 -9.05
CA GLY A 4 -1.47 -9.60 -7.97
C GLY A 4 -2.82 -9.15 -7.42
N TRP A 5 -2.83 -8.70 -6.16
CA TRP A 5 -4.02 -8.23 -5.48
C TRP A 5 -3.94 -6.75 -5.12
N ARG A 6 -4.93 -5.96 -5.54
CA ARG A 6 -5.02 -4.53 -5.18
C ARG A 6 -5.82 -4.34 -3.91
N VAL A 7 -5.18 -3.89 -2.84
CA VAL A 7 -5.84 -3.74 -1.53
C VAL A 7 -6.77 -2.51 -1.46
N PRO A 8 -7.87 -2.58 -0.69
CA PRO A 8 -8.80 -1.47 -0.49
C PRO A 8 -8.28 -0.50 0.58
N SER A 9 -7.15 0.17 0.32
CA SER A 9 -6.50 1.12 1.26
C SER A 9 -7.24 2.46 1.39
N TYR A 10 -8.54 2.43 1.72
CA TYR A 10 -9.41 3.60 1.71
C TYR A 10 -9.28 4.49 2.95
N ALA A 11 -9.53 5.80 2.75
CA ALA A 11 -9.40 6.86 3.75
C ALA A 11 -10.58 7.85 3.70
N ARG A 12 -11.83 7.37 3.66
CA ARG A 12 -13.00 8.24 3.49
C ARG A 12 -13.26 9.07 4.76
N LYS A 13 -14.06 10.14 4.63
CA LYS A 13 -14.56 10.98 5.76
C LYS A 13 -15.19 10.16 6.90
N TRP A 14 -15.78 9.02 6.58
CA TRP A 14 -16.47 8.15 7.54
C TRP A 14 -15.64 6.92 7.93
N THR A 15 -14.43 6.75 7.36
CA THR A 15 -13.54 5.64 7.71
C THR A 15 -13.04 5.84 9.13
N LYS A 16 -13.39 4.91 10.01
CA LYS A 16 -12.93 4.91 11.40
C LYS A 16 -11.54 4.31 11.48
N SER A 17 -10.73 4.76 12.44
CA SER A 17 -9.37 4.20 12.63
C SER A 17 -9.35 2.69 12.88
N ALA A 18 -10.44 2.13 13.44
CA ALA A 18 -10.61 0.68 13.59
C ALA A 18 -10.67 -0.03 12.22
N GLU A 19 -11.38 0.53 11.24
CA GLU A 19 -11.48 -0.02 9.88
C GLU A 19 -10.12 0.06 9.16
N SER A 20 -9.36 1.14 9.38
CA SER A 20 -7.99 1.25 8.88
C SER A 20 -7.05 0.20 9.51
N ARG A 21 -7.28 -0.21 10.76
CA ARG A 21 -6.51 -1.30 11.39
C ARG A 21 -6.86 -2.68 10.81
N GLU A 22 -8.10 -2.90 10.38
CA GLU A 22 -8.47 -4.16 9.71
C GLU A 22 -7.70 -4.35 8.40
N LEU A 23 -7.28 -3.27 7.74
CA LEU A 23 -6.41 -3.35 6.56
C LEU A 23 -5.06 -4.02 6.87
N VAL A 24 -4.53 -3.87 8.10
CA VAL A 24 -3.27 -4.53 8.50
C VAL A 24 -3.44 -6.05 8.51
N LYS A 25 -4.55 -6.56 9.05
CA LYS A 25 -4.89 -7.99 9.02
C LYS A 25 -5.18 -8.47 7.59
N TYR A 26 -5.66 -7.58 6.74
CA TYR A 26 -5.94 -7.92 5.36
C TYR A 26 -4.67 -8.27 4.58
N PHE A 27 -3.52 -7.65 4.89
CA PHE A 27 -2.25 -7.95 4.23
C PHE A 27 -1.79 -9.40 4.44
N THR A 28 -1.87 -9.90 5.67
CA THR A 28 -1.53 -11.30 5.98
C THR A 28 -2.48 -12.24 5.26
N SER A 29 -3.78 -11.91 5.23
CA SER A 29 -4.76 -12.71 4.50
C SER A 29 -4.45 -12.79 3.00
N VAL A 30 -3.97 -11.71 2.36
CA VAL A 30 -3.57 -11.76 0.94
C VAL A 30 -2.37 -12.71 0.74
N GLU A 31 -1.39 -12.69 1.63
CA GLU A 31 -0.20 -13.56 1.58
C GLU A 31 -0.51 -15.04 1.87
N GLU A 32 -1.57 -15.33 2.61
CA GLU A 32 -2.07 -16.69 2.85
C GLU A 32 -2.68 -17.34 1.59
N HIS A 33 -2.99 -16.54 0.56
CA HIS A 33 -3.53 -17.00 -0.71
C HIS A 33 -2.45 -17.04 -1.80
N ASP A 34 -2.79 -17.59 -2.96
CA ASP A 34 -1.88 -17.79 -4.11
C ASP A 34 -1.64 -16.50 -4.92
N PHE A 35 -1.56 -15.34 -4.24
CA PHE A 35 -1.20 -14.06 -4.85
C PHE A 35 0.29 -13.84 -4.79
N LYS A 36 0.88 -13.44 -5.91
CA LYS A 36 2.31 -13.17 -6.03
C LYS A 36 2.70 -11.78 -5.48
N SER A 37 1.77 -10.84 -5.54
CA SER A 37 2.03 -9.43 -5.23
C SER A 37 0.81 -8.72 -4.65
N LEU A 38 1.07 -7.68 -3.86
CA LEU A 38 0.11 -6.80 -3.22
C LEU A 38 0.36 -5.36 -3.70
N TRP A 39 -0.70 -4.71 -4.17
CA TRP A 39 -0.63 -3.39 -4.81
C TRP A 39 -1.50 -2.36 -4.11
N VAL A 40 -0.95 -1.17 -3.88
CA VAL A 40 -1.65 0.02 -3.36
C VAL A 40 -1.69 1.13 -4.42
N ILE A 41 -2.67 2.02 -4.32
CA ILE A 41 -2.83 3.17 -5.24
C ILE A 41 -2.32 4.44 -4.55
N ASP A 42 -1.55 5.27 -5.26
CA ASP A 42 -1.21 6.63 -4.82
C ASP A 42 -2.26 7.63 -5.30
N HIS A 43 -3.03 8.19 -4.38
CA HIS A 43 -4.00 9.23 -4.69
C HIS A 43 -3.93 10.34 -3.64
N LEU A 44 -3.28 11.45 -4.00
CA LEU A 44 -2.89 12.51 -3.06
C LEU A 44 -4.07 13.37 -2.58
N LEU A 45 -5.09 13.55 -3.42
CA LEU A 45 -6.21 14.45 -3.15
C LEU A 45 -7.52 13.68 -3.10
N VAL A 46 -8.54 14.22 -2.44
CA VAL A 46 -9.89 13.66 -2.59
C VAL A 46 -10.46 14.16 -3.91
N ALA A 47 -10.92 13.25 -4.78
CA ALA A 47 -11.53 13.59 -6.08
C ALA A 47 -12.97 13.06 -6.15
N PRO A 48 -13.94 13.70 -5.47
CA PRO A 48 -15.29 13.15 -5.27
C PRO A 48 -16.10 12.99 -6.57
N ASN A 49 -15.75 13.73 -7.63
CA ASN A 49 -16.41 13.64 -8.94
C ASN A 49 -15.80 12.56 -9.85
N VAL A 50 -14.71 11.91 -9.41
CA VAL A 50 -14.00 10.87 -10.18
C VAL A 50 -14.05 9.54 -9.42
N TYR A 51 -13.85 9.60 -8.10
CA TYR A 51 -13.82 8.43 -7.23
C TYR A 51 -14.78 8.61 -6.07
N SER A 52 -15.48 7.52 -5.72
CA SER A 52 -16.29 7.50 -4.50
C SER A 52 -15.45 7.34 -3.23
N VAL A 53 -14.15 7.05 -3.37
CA VAL A 53 -13.20 6.77 -2.28
C VAL A 53 -12.11 7.84 -2.20
N ALA A 54 -11.43 7.90 -1.06
CA ALA A 54 -10.08 8.46 -0.93
C ALA A 54 -9.13 7.33 -0.50
N TRP A 55 -7.83 7.52 -0.64
CA TRP A 55 -6.81 6.52 -0.30
C TRP A 55 -5.91 6.99 0.84
N GLN A 56 -5.39 6.03 1.60
CA GLN A 56 -4.27 6.24 2.53
C GLN A 56 -2.99 6.49 1.72
N ASP A 57 -1.98 7.08 2.36
CA ASP A 57 -0.67 7.21 1.71
C ASP A 57 -0.12 5.81 1.34
N PRO A 58 0.31 5.61 0.07
CA PRO A 58 0.75 4.31 -0.40
C PRO A 58 2.03 3.82 0.29
N LEU A 59 3.01 4.68 0.57
CA LEU A 59 4.28 4.26 1.15
C LEU A 59 4.12 3.90 2.64
N ILE A 60 3.29 4.64 3.36
CA ILE A 60 2.90 4.27 4.74
C ILE A 60 2.11 2.96 4.75
N THR A 61 1.21 2.77 3.78
CA THR A 61 0.43 1.52 3.65
C THR A 61 1.35 0.33 3.37
N LEU A 62 2.33 0.48 2.46
CA LEU A 62 3.31 -0.57 2.17
C LEU A 62 4.27 -0.81 3.33
N ALA A 63 4.65 0.21 4.09
CA ALA A 63 5.44 0.01 5.31
C ALA A 63 4.69 -0.85 6.34
N ALA A 64 3.38 -0.64 6.49
CA ALA A 64 2.54 -1.47 7.35
C ALA A 64 2.42 -2.91 6.82
N ALA A 65 2.33 -3.10 5.50
CA ALA A 65 2.32 -4.42 4.88
C ALA A 65 3.66 -5.16 5.05
N ALA A 66 4.78 -4.47 4.84
CA ALA A 66 6.13 -5.02 5.02
C ALA A 66 6.35 -5.53 6.43
N ALA A 67 5.79 -4.84 7.44
CA ALA A 67 5.91 -5.22 8.84
C ALA A 67 5.17 -6.50 9.24
N VAL A 68 4.21 -6.98 8.43
CA VAL A 68 3.35 -8.12 8.79
C VAL A 68 3.35 -9.24 7.75
N THR A 69 4.03 -9.07 6.63
CA THR A 69 4.16 -10.08 5.56
C THR A 69 5.62 -10.48 5.41
N GLU A 70 5.90 -11.65 4.83
CA GLU A 70 7.27 -12.19 4.72
C GLU A 70 7.72 -12.56 3.30
N ARG A 71 6.80 -12.77 2.37
CA ARG A 71 7.08 -13.38 1.05
C ARG A 71 6.43 -12.63 -0.12
N ILE A 72 5.28 -12.00 0.10
CA ILE A 72 4.53 -11.33 -0.97
C ILE A 72 5.28 -10.08 -1.45
N ILE A 73 5.28 -9.86 -2.77
CA ILE A 73 5.86 -8.66 -3.40
C ILE A 73 4.97 -7.46 -3.09
N LEU A 74 5.58 -6.33 -2.76
CA LEU A 74 4.89 -5.10 -2.37
C LEU A 74 5.09 -4.03 -3.44
N GLY A 75 3.99 -3.42 -3.91
CA GLY A 75 4.06 -2.49 -5.04
C GLY A 75 3.04 -1.36 -5.00
N THR A 76 3.33 -0.35 -5.81
CA THR A 76 2.41 0.77 -6.09
C THR A 76 1.90 0.69 -7.52
N ALA A 77 0.61 0.96 -7.71
CA ALA A 77 -0.06 0.96 -9.01
C ALA A 77 -0.96 2.20 -9.14
N ILE A 78 -0.42 3.39 -9.34
CA ILE A 78 0.99 3.77 -9.55
C ILE A 78 1.48 4.66 -8.39
N LEU A 79 2.79 4.87 -8.25
CA LEU A 79 3.33 5.96 -7.43
C LEU A 79 3.29 7.27 -8.24
N CYS A 80 2.69 8.32 -7.69
CA CYS A 80 2.70 9.66 -8.29
C CYS A 80 4.05 10.35 -8.01
N ALA A 81 5.15 9.73 -8.44
CA ALA A 81 6.52 10.14 -8.10
C ALA A 81 6.85 11.63 -8.37
N PRO A 82 6.38 12.27 -9.47
CA PRO A 82 6.64 13.69 -9.72
C PRO A 82 6.07 14.64 -8.66
N MET A 83 5.12 14.18 -7.84
CA MET A 83 4.47 14.98 -6.81
C MET A 83 5.14 14.84 -5.43
N ARG A 84 6.23 14.06 -5.32
CA ARG A 84 6.94 13.78 -4.06
C ARG A 84 8.38 14.28 -4.12
N HIS A 85 8.99 14.57 -2.98
CA HIS A 85 10.40 14.96 -2.93
C HIS A 85 11.30 13.74 -3.20
N PRO A 86 12.11 13.72 -4.28
CA PRO A 86 12.75 12.49 -4.74
C PRO A 86 13.70 11.87 -3.72
N VAL A 87 14.46 12.68 -2.97
CA VAL A 87 15.39 12.18 -1.94
C VAL A 87 14.65 11.54 -0.76
N LEU A 88 13.49 12.09 -0.37
CA LEU A 88 12.72 11.55 0.74
C LEU A 88 12.03 10.26 0.30
N THR A 89 11.42 10.27 -0.89
CA THR A 89 10.80 9.08 -1.49
C THR A 89 11.80 7.94 -1.67
N ALA A 90 13.02 8.23 -2.12
CA ALA A 90 14.07 7.21 -2.20
C ALA A 90 14.40 6.63 -0.82
N LYS A 91 14.48 7.47 0.23
CA LYS A 91 14.75 7.00 1.60
C LYS A 91 13.59 6.18 2.16
N GLU A 92 12.35 6.59 1.91
CA GLU A 92 11.14 5.86 2.31
C GLU A 92 11.10 4.47 1.67
N VAL A 93 11.25 4.41 0.34
CA VAL A 93 11.27 3.13 -0.40
C VAL A 93 12.41 2.23 0.07
N ALA A 94 13.63 2.77 0.21
CA ALA A 94 14.76 2.00 0.71
C ALA A 94 14.58 1.50 2.15
N SER A 95 13.84 2.24 2.98
CA SER A 95 13.52 1.81 4.34
C SER A 95 12.49 0.68 4.34
N ILE A 96 11.46 0.79 3.51
CA ILE A 96 10.45 -0.26 3.32
C ILE A 96 11.13 -1.55 2.84
N GLU A 97 11.98 -1.46 1.81
CA GLU A 97 12.76 -2.58 1.27
C GLU A 97 13.53 -3.34 2.37
N HIS A 98 14.14 -2.61 3.31
CA HIS A 98 14.88 -3.22 4.41
C HIS A 98 13.97 -3.95 5.39
N TYR A 99 12.80 -3.38 5.71
CA TYR A 99 11.79 -4.05 6.54
C TYR A 99 11.12 -5.23 5.83
N SER A 100 11.06 -5.21 4.50
CA SER A 100 10.60 -6.34 3.69
C SER A 100 11.59 -7.52 3.69
N GLY A 101 12.84 -7.36 4.14
CA GLY A 101 13.85 -8.43 4.11
C GLY A 101 14.62 -8.54 2.78
N GLY A 102 14.52 -7.53 1.91
CA GLY A 102 15.28 -7.42 0.66
C GLY A 102 14.72 -8.27 -0.48
N GLY A 103 14.21 -7.62 -1.53
CA GLY A 103 13.84 -8.25 -2.80
C GLY A 103 12.35 -8.56 -2.98
N ARG A 104 11.45 -7.95 -2.19
CA ARG A 104 9.99 -8.12 -2.35
C ARG A 104 9.21 -6.83 -2.11
#